data_AF-A0A5N9B621-F1
#
_entry.id   AF-A0A5N9B621-F1
#
_cell.length_a   1.000
_cell.length_b   1.000
_cell.length_c   1.000
_cell.angle_alpha   90.00
_cell.angle_beta   90.00
_cell.angle_gamma   90.00
#
_symmetry.space_group_name_H-M   'P 1'
#
loop_
_entity.id
_entity.type
_entity.pdbx_description
1 polymer ?
#
loop_
_entity_poly.entity_id
_entity_poly.type
_entity_poly.pdbx_seq_one_letter_code
_entity_poly.pdbx_strand_id
1 'polypeptide(L)'
;MTVLGFTEEKEIFYGTAREACRGFPANVNVSAAVSFAGIGPDKTQIRIIAVPGLERNCHDIEVEGEFGRLAIHIENIPTENPRTGRLTVMSIIRTLQDIIDPLQVGT
;
A
#
# COMPACT_ATOMS: atom_id res chain seq x y z
N MET A 1 -8.99 8.59 20.61
CA MET A 1 -9.40 9.93 20.15
C MET A 1 -8.95 10.05 18.70
N THR A 2 -9.84 9.77 17.73
CA THR A 2 -9.51 9.87 16.30
C THR A 2 -9.38 11.34 15.93
N VAL A 3 -8.29 11.69 15.26
CA VAL A 3 -7.84 13.08 15.01
C VAL A 3 -8.85 13.92 14.20
N LEU A 4 -9.90 13.31 13.64
CA LEU A 4 -10.91 13.97 12.79
C LEU A 4 -12.38 13.66 13.14
N GLY A 5 -12.67 12.82 14.15
CA GLY A 5 -14.05 12.59 14.62
C GLY A 5 -15.05 11.99 13.62
N PHE A 6 -14.59 11.28 12.59
CA PHE A 6 -15.48 10.64 11.61
C PHE A 6 -16.29 9.49 12.24
N THR A 7 -17.58 9.43 11.92
CA THR A 7 -18.52 8.37 12.35
C THR A 7 -18.88 7.41 11.23
N GLU A 8 -18.56 7.76 9.98
CA GLU A 8 -18.78 6.97 8.78
C GLU A 8 -17.51 6.96 7.92
N GLU A 9 -17.42 6.02 6.98
CA GLU A 9 -16.33 5.99 6.01
C GLU A 9 -16.26 7.28 5.21
N LYS A 10 -15.06 7.82 5.06
CA LYS A 10 -14.85 9.07 4.34
C LYS A 10 -13.63 9.02 3.45
N GLU A 11 -13.82 9.31 2.18
CA GLU A 11 -12.69 9.56 1.28
C GLU A 11 -11.99 10.86 1.70
N ILE A 12 -10.71 10.74 2.06
CA ILE A 12 -9.87 11.87 2.47
C ILE A 12 -8.98 12.38 1.33
N PHE A 13 -8.78 11.55 0.30
CA PHE A 13 -7.99 11.88 -0.86
C PHE A 13 -8.35 10.99 -2.05
N TYR A 14 -8.40 11.60 -3.24
CA TYR A 14 -8.40 10.92 -4.53
C TYR A 14 -7.50 11.68 -5.50
N GLY A 15 -6.61 10.97 -6.19
CA GLY A 15 -5.72 11.55 -7.18
C GLY A 15 -4.59 10.61 -7.58
N THR A 16 -3.58 11.15 -8.24
CA THR A 16 -2.43 10.38 -8.73
C THR A 16 -1.49 9.97 -7.59
N ALA A 17 -0.68 8.94 -7.85
CA ALA A 17 0.38 8.54 -6.92
C ALA A 17 1.39 9.65 -6.64
N ARG A 18 1.69 10.48 -7.65
CA ARG A 18 2.56 11.65 -7.47
C ARG A 18 1.97 12.65 -6.48
N GLU A 19 0.69 12.99 -6.61
CA GLU A 19 0.01 13.94 -5.73
C GLU A 19 -0.11 13.40 -4.30
N ALA A 20 -0.44 12.12 -4.16
CA ALA A 20 -0.53 11.47 -2.86
C ALA A 20 0.83 11.48 -2.14
N CYS A 21 1.94 11.25 -2.85
CA CYS A 21 3.30 11.31 -2.27
C CYS A 21 3.65 12.71 -1.74
N ARG A 22 3.12 13.76 -2.36
CA ARG A 22 3.31 15.14 -1.89
C ARG A 22 2.42 15.45 -0.69
N GLY A 23 1.17 14.98 -0.68
CA GLY A 23 0.20 15.24 0.38
C GLY A 23 0.38 14.38 1.64
N PHE A 24 0.86 13.14 1.48
CA PHE A 24 0.93 12.12 2.54
C PHE A 24 2.29 11.39 2.56
N PRO A 25 3.43 12.12 2.66
CA PRO A 25 4.76 11.56 2.42
C PRO A 25 5.14 10.37 3.32
N ALA A 26 4.51 10.24 4.49
CA ALA A 26 4.81 9.15 5.43
C ALA A 26 4.01 7.85 5.18
N ASN A 27 2.91 7.88 4.39
CA ASN A 27 1.90 6.80 4.39
C ASN A 27 1.63 6.15 3.03
N VAL A 28 2.24 6.63 1.93
CA VAL A 28 1.91 6.16 0.57
C VAL A 28 3.03 5.37 -0.12
N ASN A 29 3.97 4.81 0.66
CA ASN A 29 5.10 4.04 0.14
C ASN A 29 4.66 2.85 -0.74
N VAL A 30 3.58 2.15 -0.35
CA VAL A 30 3.01 1.05 -1.13
C VAL A 30 2.55 1.54 -2.49
N SER A 31 1.83 2.66 -2.54
CA SER A 31 1.31 3.20 -3.78
C SER A 31 2.42 3.71 -4.71
N ALA A 32 3.49 4.28 -4.15
CA ALA A 32 4.68 4.63 -4.91
C ALA A 32 5.32 3.38 -5.54
N ALA A 33 5.51 2.31 -4.75
CA ALA A 33 6.07 1.05 -5.24
C ALA A 33 5.21 0.42 -6.35
N VAL A 34 3.89 0.37 -6.18
CA VAL A 34 2.94 -0.11 -7.21
C VAL A 34 3.05 0.74 -8.47
N SER A 35 3.17 2.06 -8.34
CA SER A 35 3.31 2.94 -9.51
C SER A 35 4.61 2.71 -10.28
N PHE A 36 5.70 2.38 -9.60
CA PHE A 36 6.97 2.03 -10.24
C PHE A 36 6.93 0.66 -10.91
N ALA A 37 6.20 -0.29 -10.33
CA ALA A 37 6.03 -1.62 -10.90
C ALA A 37 5.05 -1.64 -12.09
N GLY A 38 4.17 -0.64 -12.19
CA GLY A 38 3.09 -0.59 -13.18
C GLY A 38 3.23 0.57 -14.19
N ILE A 39 2.16 1.35 -14.31
CA ILE A 39 1.97 2.35 -15.37
C ILE A 39 2.56 3.74 -15.06
N GLY A 40 3.34 3.87 -13.99
CA GLY A 40 3.98 5.11 -13.56
C GLY A 40 3.13 5.99 -12.64
N PRO A 41 3.79 6.92 -11.89
CA PRO A 41 3.17 7.67 -10.80
C PRO A 41 2.09 8.68 -11.21
N ASP A 42 2.08 9.10 -12.48
CA ASP A 42 1.08 10.04 -13.01
C ASP A 42 -0.20 9.34 -13.51
N LYS A 43 -0.13 8.02 -13.75
CA LYS A 43 -1.27 7.23 -14.25
C LYS A 43 -1.87 6.32 -13.18
N THR A 44 -1.09 5.94 -12.16
CA THR A 44 -1.60 5.21 -10.99
C THR A 44 -2.50 6.11 -10.15
N GLN A 45 -3.76 5.71 -9.97
CA GLN A 45 -4.74 6.40 -9.14
C GLN A 45 -4.73 5.82 -7.72
N ILE A 46 -4.96 6.68 -6.73
CA ILE A 46 -5.02 6.33 -5.31
C ILE A 46 -6.27 6.94 -4.71
N ARG A 47 -6.95 6.13 -3.89
CA ARG A 47 -8.00 6.58 -2.96
C ARG A 47 -7.52 6.29 -1.55
N ILE A 48 -7.62 7.29 -0.67
CA ILE A 48 -7.38 7.10 0.76
C ILE A 48 -8.72 7.31 1.46
N ILE A 49 -9.12 6.33 2.25
CA ILE A 49 -10.40 6.32 2.95
C ILE A 49 -10.12 6.21 4.45
N ALA A 50 -10.70 7.12 5.23
CA ALA A 50 -10.73 7.03 6.67
C ALA A 50 -11.94 6.19 7.08
N VAL A 51 -11.68 5.03 7.69
CA VAL A 51 -12.70 4.09 8.14
C VAL A 51 -12.70 4.06 9.68
N PRO A 52 -13.77 4.54 10.35
CA PRO A 52 -13.87 4.48 11.80
C PRO A 52 -13.89 3.03 12.30
N GLY A 53 -13.10 2.74 13.34
CA GLY A 53 -13.05 1.40 13.95
C GLY A 53 -12.18 0.38 13.21
N LEU A 54 -11.50 0.78 12.13
CA LEU A 54 -10.57 -0.10 11.42
C LEU A 54 -9.33 -0.37 12.29
N GLU A 55 -9.10 -1.64 12.64
CA GLU A 55 -8.00 -2.06 13.50
C GLU A 55 -6.71 -2.35 12.73
N ARG A 56 -6.80 -2.47 11.40
CA ARG A 56 -5.71 -2.89 10.51
C ARG A 56 -5.53 -1.89 9.38
N ASN A 57 -4.30 -1.80 8.85
CA ASN A 57 -4.05 -1.03 7.64
C ASN A 57 -4.41 -1.90 6.43
N CYS A 58 -5.41 -1.49 5.68
CA CYS A 58 -5.87 -2.19 4.49
C CYS A 58 -5.32 -1.53 3.22
N HIS A 59 -4.92 -2.36 2.27
CA HIS A 59 -4.54 -1.93 0.92
C HIS A 59 -5.26 -2.79 -0.11
N ASP A 60 -6.04 -2.12 -0.96
CA ASP A 60 -6.68 -2.70 -2.13
C ASP A 60 -5.96 -2.22 -3.38
N ILE A 61 -5.47 -3.15 -4.18
CA ILE A 61 -4.79 -2.87 -5.45
C ILE A 61 -5.55 -3.56 -6.56
N GLU A 62 -6.04 -2.77 -7.50
CA GLU A 62 -6.69 -3.25 -8.71
C GLU A 62 -5.84 -2.89 -9.93
N VAL A 63 -5.60 -3.89 -10.78
CA VAL A 63 -4.85 -3.72 -12.02
C VAL A 63 -5.64 -4.37 -13.15
N GLU A 64 -5.76 -3.66 -14.27
CA GLU A 64 -6.44 -4.14 -15.47
C GLU A 64 -5.54 -3.91 -16.69
N GLY A 65 -5.48 -4.89 -17.58
CA GLY A 65 -4.70 -4.83 -18.82
C GLY A 65 -5.03 -5.98 -19.75
N GLU A 66 -4.23 -6.17 -20.80
CA GLU A 66 -4.43 -7.27 -21.77
C GLU A 66 -4.37 -8.66 -21.13
N PHE A 67 -3.69 -8.78 -19.99
CA PHE A 67 -3.63 -10.01 -19.19
C PHE A 67 -4.92 -10.29 -18.39
N GLY A 68 -5.90 -9.37 -18.40
CA GLY A 68 -7.12 -9.44 -17.61
C GLY A 68 -7.09 -8.51 -16.39
N ARG A 69 -7.72 -8.95 -15.30
CA ARG A 69 -7.87 -8.20 -14.04
C ARG A 69 -7.16 -8.92 -12.90
N LEU A 70 -6.34 -8.17 -12.16
CA LEU A 70 -5.69 -8.59 -10.92
C LEU A 70 -6.23 -7.73 -9.78
N ALA A 71 -6.70 -8.37 -8.71
CA ALA A 71 -7.13 -7.71 -7.49
C ALA A 71 -6.38 -8.30 -6.30
N ILE A 72 -5.77 -7.44 -5.50
CA ILE A 72 -4.99 -7.82 -4.33
C ILE A 72 -5.55 -7.06 -3.13
N HIS A 73 -5.91 -7.79 -2.08
CA HIS A 73 -6.33 -7.24 -0.80
C HIS A 73 -5.32 -7.62 0.28
N ILE A 74 -4.80 -6.64 1.02
CA ILE A 74 -3.81 -6.84 2.07
C ILE A 74 -4.30 -6.17 3.35
N GLU A 75 -4.40 -6.94 4.43
CA GLU A 75 -4.59 -6.43 5.78
C GLU A 75 -3.30 -6.58 6.58
N ASN A 76 -2.61 -5.48 6.84
CA ASN A 76 -1.36 -5.51 7.59
C ASN A 76 -1.61 -5.37 9.09
N ILE A 77 -0.96 -6.24 9.86
CA ILE A 77 -0.97 -6.15 11.32
C ILE A 77 -0.01 -5.03 11.73
N PRO A 78 -0.50 -3.97 12.40
CA PRO A 78 0.36 -2.89 12.88
C PRO A 78 1.39 -3.43 13.87
N THR A 79 2.60 -2.88 13.85
CA THR A 79 3.61 -3.16 14.88
C THR A 79 3.53 -2.11 16.00
N GLU A 80 4.40 -2.22 17.01
CA GLU A 80 4.58 -1.20 18.04
C GLU A 80 4.87 0.19 17.44
N ASN A 81 5.44 0.26 16.23
CA ASN A 81 5.40 1.45 15.39
C ASN A 81 4.22 1.33 14.40
N PRO A 82 3.11 2.09 14.59
CA PRO A 82 1.92 1.97 13.76
C PRO A 82 2.18 2.29 12.28
N ARG A 83 3.28 2.99 11.97
CA ARG A 83 3.65 3.40 10.60
C ARG A 83 4.34 2.29 9.79
N THR A 84 4.84 1.24 10.44
CA THR A 84 5.56 0.15 9.75
C THR A 84 4.91 -1.18 10.10
N GLY A 85 4.41 -1.89 9.08
CA GLY A 85 3.81 -3.21 9.27
C GLY A 85 4.83 -4.34 9.17
N ARG A 86 4.49 -5.51 9.75
CA ARG A 86 5.39 -6.68 9.79
C ARG A 86 5.80 -7.16 8.39
N LEU A 87 4.91 -7.04 7.41
CA LEU A 87 5.15 -7.42 6.02
C LEU A 87 6.37 -6.73 5.42
N THR A 88 6.62 -5.45 5.73
CA THR A 88 7.78 -4.71 5.21
C THR A 88 9.10 -5.29 5.70
N VAL A 89 9.18 -5.67 6.97
CA VAL A 89 10.41 -6.29 7.51
C VAL A 89 10.62 -7.67 6.88
N MET A 90 9.55 -8.46 6.76
CA MET A 90 9.64 -9.78 6.12
C MET A 90 10.03 -9.69 4.65
N SER A 91 9.56 -8.69 3.90
CA SER A 91 9.96 -8.51 2.50
C SER A 91 11.46 -8.19 2.39
N ILE A 92 12.00 -7.33 3.27
CA ILE A 92 13.44 -7.04 3.31
C ILE A 92 14.25 -8.30 3.63
N ILE A 93 13.85 -9.08 4.64
CA ILE A 93 14.51 -10.34 4.99
C ILE A 93 14.52 -11.28 3.78
N ARG A 94 13.38 -11.44 3.09
CA ARG A 94 13.30 -12.29 1.91
C ARG A 94 14.22 -11.82 0.79
N THR A 95 14.21 -10.53 0.46
CA THR A 95 15.12 -9.95 -0.55
C THR A 95 16.59 -10.23 -0.23
N LEU A 96 16.99 -10.20 1.04
CA LEU A 96 18.37 -10.52 1.43
C LEU A 96 18.67 -12.03 1.33
N GLN A 97 17.71 -12.89 1.66
CA GLN A 97 17.84 -14.34 1.51
C GLN A 97 17.93 -14.76 0.03
N ASP A 98 17.16 -14.12 -0.84
CA ASP A 98 17.14 -14.40 -2.28
C ASP A 98 18.53 -14.29 -2.93
N ILE A 99 19.43 -13.47 -2.38
CA ILE A 99 20.80 -13.30 -2.90
C ILE A 99 21.59 -14.62 -2.92
N ILE A 100 21.31 -15.54 -1.99
CA ILE A 100 22.06 -16.80 -1.84
C ILE A 100 21.20 -18.05 -1.99
N ASP A 101 19.87 -17.89 -2.13
CA ASP A 101 18.95 -19.02 -2.16
C ASP A 101 19.01 -19.76 -3.53
N PRO A 102 19.13 -21.09 -3.54
CA PRO A 102 19.10 -21.89 -4.76
C PRO A 102 17.69 -21.99 -5.39
N LEU A 103 16.65 -21.57 -4.66
CA LEU A 103 15.27 -21.52 -5.11
C LEU A 103 14.66 -20.17 -4.73
N GLN A 104 14.20 -19.45 -5.75
CA GLN A 104 13.48 -18.19 -5.62
C GLN A 104 12.04 -18.37 -6.10
N VAL A 105 11.09 -17.80 -5.36
CA VAL A 105 9.67 -17.78 -5.74
C VAL A 105 9.27 -16.33 -5.93
N GLY A 106 8.86 -15.98 -7.16
CA GLY A 106 8.64 -14.60 -7.57
C GLY A 106 9.87 -14.02 -8.29
N THR A 107 10.07 -12.71 -8.16
CA THR A 107 11.19 -11.94 -8.74
C THR A 107 11.92 -11.15 -7.68
#